data_AF-A0A9E0GZ77-F1
#
_entry.id   AF-A0A9E0GZ77-F1
#
_cell.length_a   1.000
_cell.length_b   1.000
_cell.length_c   1.000
_cell.angle_alpha   90.00
_cell.angle_beta   90.00
_cell.angle_gamma   90.00
#
_symmetry.space_group_name_H-M   'P 1'
#
loop_
_entity.id
_entity.type
_entity.pdbx_description
1 polymer ?
#
loop_
_entity_poly.entity_id
_entity_poly.type
_entity_poly.pdbx_seq_one_letter_code
_entity_poly.pdbx_strand_id
1 'polypeptide(L)'
;MKLLRQFLIILAISFVGEALKYLLPLPVPASIYGMVILFVGLLTGLIKLSWVKDAGKFLIAVMPVMFIPAGVGLMSSWGVLKPMLVPVLVVTVVAIITVMAVTGQASQIIIRADRKRELRKAQRNEVNTNE
;
A
#
# COMPACT_ATOMS: atom_id res chain seq x y z
N MET A 1 -4.76 17.72 -22.31
CA MET A 1 -5.98 16.99 -21.90
C MET A 1 -5.74 15.59 -21.30
N LYS A 2 -4.64 14.88 -21.61
CA LYS A 2 -4.40 13.51 -21.11
C LYS A 2 -4.41 13.42 -19.58
N LEU A 3 -3.69 14.30 -18.87
CA LEU A 3 -3.62 14.32 -17.40
C LEU A 3 -4.99 14.53 -16.75
N LEU A 4 -5.79 15.47 -17.27
CA LEU A 4 -7.14 15.75 -16.77
C LEU A 4 -8.06 14.53 -16.88
N ARG A 5 -8.02 13.83 -18.02
CA ARG A 5 -8.78 12.58 -18.20
C ARG A 5 -8.33 11.48 -17.23
N GLN A 6 -7.03 11.31 -17.05
CA GLN A 6 -6.49 10.33 -16.11
C GLN A 6 -6.87 10.67 -14.66
N PHE A 7 -6.85 11.94 -14.31
CA PHE A 7 -7.28 12.44 -13.00
C PHE A 7 -8.78 12.19 -12.77
N LEU A 8 -9.63 12.46 -13.76
CA LEU A 8 -11.06 12.17 -13.69
C LEU A 8 -11.35 10.67 -13.48
N ILE A 9 -10.57 9.78 -14.08
CA ILE A 9 -10.71 8.33 -13.85
C ILE A 9 -10.39 7.98 -12.39
N ILE A 10 -9.30 8.52 -11.83
CA ILE A 10 -8.94 8.32 -10.42
C ILE A 10 -10.06 8.85 -9.52
N LEU A 11 -10.58 10.05 -9.80
CA LEU A 11 -11.65 10.69 -9.03
C LEU A 11 -12.95 9.88 -9.08
N ALA A 12 -13.34 9.39 -10.27
CA ALA A 12 -14.51 8.53 -10.43
C ALA A 12 -14.39 7.24 -9.61
N ILE A 13 -13.22 6.59 -9.63
CA ILE A 13 -12.99 5.37 -8.83
C ILE A 13 -13.01 5.67 -7.33
N SER A 14 -12.45 6.80 -6.89
CA SER A 14 -12.55 7.24 -5.50
C SER A 14 -14.00 7.48 -5.08
N PHE A 15 -14.82 8.07 -5.94
CA PHE A 15 -16.24 8.29 -5.67
C PHE A 15 -17.03 6.97 -5.57
N VAL A 16 -16.75 6.01 -6.47
CA VAL A 16 -17.32 4.66 -6.37
C VAL A 16 -16.87 3.97 -5.07
N GLY A 17 -15.62 4.15 -4.64
CA GLY A 17 -15.11 3.62 -3.37
C GLY A 17 -15.86 4.19 -2.15
N GLU A 18 -16.17 5.50 -2.16
CA GLU A 18 -16.98 6.12 -1.10
C GLU A 18 -18.42 5.61 -1.12
N ALA A 19 -19.05 5.53 -2.31
CA ALA A 19 -20.40 4.97 -2.46
C ALA A 19 -20.47 3.51 -1.98
N LEU A 20 -19.43 2.71 -2.25
CA LEU A 20 -19.36 1.33 -1.82
C LEU A 20 -19.21 1.20 -0.30
N LYS A 21 -18.47 2.11 0.35
CA LYS A 21 -18.40 2.18 1.83
C LYS A 21 -19.78 2.47 2.45
N TYR A 22 -20.59 3.33 1.84
CA TYR A 22 -21.97 3.55 2.30
C TYR A 22 -22.84 2.31 2.17
N LEU A 23 -22.63 1.49 1.13
CA LEU A 23 -23.40 0.26 0.91
C LEU A 23 -22.91 -0.91 1.77
N LEU A 24 -21.60 -1.01 1.99
CA LEU A 24 -20.94 -2.03 2.80
C LEU A 24 -20.21 -1.34 3.95
N PRO A 25 -20.87 -1.08 5.09
CA PRO A 25 -20.29 -0.36 6.23
C PRO A 25 -19.33 -1.24 7.02
N LEU A 26 -18.24 -1.69 6.38
CA LEU A 26 -17.13 -2.30 7.09
C LEU A 26 -16.28 -1.19 7.74
N PRO A 27 -15.57 -1.48 8.85
CA PRO A 27 -14.72 -0.52 9.55
C PRO A 27 -13.41 -0.26 8.80
N VAL A 28 -13.48 0.00 7.50
CA VAL A 28 -12.34 0.32 6.62
C VAL A 28 -12.57 1.68 5.95
N PRO A 29 -11.50 2.49 5.80
CA PRO A 29 -11.59 3.76 5.08
C PRO A 29 -12.01 3.57 3.61
N ALA A 30 -12.75 4.54 3.06
CA ALA A 30 -13.18 4.53 1.65
C ALA A 30 -12.00 4.43 0.67
N SER A 31 -10.84 4.99 1.03
CA SER A 31 -9.62 4.92 0.23
C SER A 31 -9.15 3.48 -0.03
N ILE A 32 -9.39 2.55 0.91
CA ILE A 32 -9.05 1.13 0.74
C ILE A 32 -9.93 0.50 -0.33
N TYR A 33 -11.24 0.78 -0.32
CA TYR A 33 -12.15 0.30 -1.37
C TYR A 33 -11.75 0.83 -2.74
N GLY A 34 -11.46 2.13 -2.85
CA GLY A 34 -10.98 2.73 -4.09
C GLY A 34 -9.69 2.08 -4.61
N MET A 35 -8.73 1.77 -3.73
CA MET A 35 -7.52 1.03 -4.09
C MET A 35 -7.83 -0.37 -4.61
N VAL A 36 -8.68 -1.13 -3.92
CA VAL A 36 -9.05 -2.50 -4.35
C VAL A 36 -9.76 -2.47 -5.71
N ILE A 37 -10.69 -1.54 -5.92
CA ILE A 37 -11.39 -1.38 -7.21
C ILE A 37 -10.41 -1.05 -8.32
N LEU A 38 -9.52 -0.08 -8.12
CA LEU A 38 -8.50 0.27 -9.11
C LEU A 38 -7.57 -0.90 -9.40
N PHE A 39 -7.16 -1.64 -8.36
CA PHE A 39 -6.29 -2.80 -8.49
C PHE A 39 -6.94 -3.92 -9.28
N VAL A 40 -8.18 -4.29 -8.95
CA VAL A 40 -8.95 -5.29 -9.70
C VAL A 40 -9.20 -4.82 -11.14
N GLY A 41 -9.52 -3.54 -11.36
CA GLY A 41 -9.67 -2.96 -12.68
C GLY A 41 -8.38 -3.02 -13.52
N LEU A 42 -7.22 -2.89 -12.88
CA LEU A 42 -5.92 -3.04 -13.52
C LEU A 42 -5.59 -4.51 -13.84
N LEU A 43 -5.88 -5.43 -12.91
CA LEU A 43 -5.69 -6.87 -13.08
C LEU A 43 -6.56 -7.45 -14.20
N THR A 44 -7.83 -7.04 -14.25
CA THR A 44 -8.79 -7.47 -15.28
C THR A 44 -8.55 -6.82 -16.64
N GLY A 45 -7.63 -5.84 -16.72
CA GLY A 45 -7.32 -5.10 -17.95
C GLY A 45 -8.40 -4.11 -18.38
N LEU A 46 -9.49 -3.96 -17.62
CA LEU A 46 -10.53 -2.94 -17.84
C LEU A 46 -9.93 -1.53 -17.81
N ILE A 47 -8.97 -1.30 -16.93
CA ILE A 47 -8.24 -0.04 -16.80
C ILE A 47 -6.81 -0.28 -17.30
N LYS A 48 -6.41 0.43 -18.36
CA LYS A 48 -5.00 0.41 -18.80
C LYS A 48 -4.15 1.25 -17.87
N LEU A 49 -2.96 0.77 -17.50
CA LEU A 49 -2.03 1.52 -16.65
C LEU A 49 -1.72 2.93 -17.21
N SER A 50 -1.66 3.08 -18.53
CA SER A 50 -1.45 4.36 -19.22
C SER A 50 -2.58 5.39 -19.00
N TRP A 51 -3.72 4.99 -18.44
CA TRP A 51 -4.87 5.84 -18.13
C TRP A 51 -4.84 6.41 -16.71
N VAL A 52 -3.93 5.96 -15.85
CA VAL A 52 -3.85 6.46 -14.46
C VAL A 52 -2.43 6.81 -14.03
N LYS A 53 -1.41 6.30 -14.73
CA LYS A 53 0.00 6.43 -14.34
C LYS A 53 0.51 7.86 -14.28
N ASP A 54 0.21 8.71 -15.25
CA ASP A 54 0.77 10.07 -15.29
C ASP A 54 0.11 10.96 -14.24
N ALA A 55 -1.22 10.86 -14.08
CA ALA A 55 -1.96 11.53 -13.01
C ALA A 55 -1.57 11.06 -11.61
N GLY A 56 -1.41 9.73 -11.42
CA GLY A 56 -0.96 9.17 -10.14
C GLY A 56 0.44 9.66 -9.76
N LYS A 57 1.38 9.71 -10.71
CA LYS A 57 2.72 10.28 -10.48
C LYS A 57 2.66 11.76 -10.11
N PHE A 58 1.82 12.53 -10.81
CA PHE A 58 1.61 13.93 -10.50
C PHE A 58 1.05 14.13 -9.08
N LEU A 59 0.02 13.36 -8.71
CA LEU A 59 -0.58 13.34 -7.37
C LEU A 59 0.46 13.04 -6.27
N ILE A 60 1.31 12.04 -6.48
CA ILE A 60 2.40 11.71 -5.55
C ILE A 60 3.41 12.87 -5.45
N ALA A 61 3.73 13.52 -6.57
CA ALA A 61 4.68 14.63 -6.59
C ALA A 61 4.18 15.87 -5.82
N VAL A 62 2.87 16.13 -5.79
CA VAL A 62 2.26 17.24 -5.03
C VAL A 62 1.96 16.89 -3.57
N MET A 63 1.99 15.61 -3.19
CA MET A 63 1.73 15.15 -1.82
C MET A 63 2.54 15.89 -0.74
N PRO A 64 3.86 16.16 -0.90
CA PRO A 64 4.64 16.95 0.05
C PRO A 64 4.08 18.36 0.31
N VAL A 65 3.59 19.02 -0.74
CA VAL A 65 3.02 20.37 -0.64
C VAL A 65 1.72 20.34 0.18
N MET A 66 0.92 19.28 0.05
CA MET A 66 -0.30 19.08 0.85
C MET A 66 -0.02 18.84 2.34
N PHE A 67 1.21 18.49 2.73
CA PHE A 67 1.59 18.36 4.15
C PHE A 67 1.99 19.68 4.82
N ILE A 68 2.27 20.74 4.04
CA ILE A 68 2.67 22.04 4.60
C ILE A 68 1.59 22.60 5.56
N PRO A 69 0.29 22.63 5.21
CA PRO A 69 -0.76 23.11 6.11
C PRO A 69 -0.87 22.27 7.39
N ALA A 70 -0.73 20.94 7.28
CA ALA A 70 -0.75 20.05 8.44
C ALA A 70 0.42 20.34 9.39
N GLY A 71 1.62 20.58 8.85
CA GLY A 71 2.80 20.98 9.62
C GLY A 71 2.63 22.32 10.34
N VAL A 72 2.07 23.33 9.66
CA VAL A 72 1.77 24.63 10.29
C VAL A 72 0.69 24.49 11.36
N GLY A 73 -0.32 23.64 11.15
CA GLY A 73 -1.32 23.32 12.17
C GLY A 73 -0.71 22.72 13.45
N LEU A 74 0.30 21.86 13.32
CA LEU A 74 1.04 21.31 14.46
C LEU A 74 1.77 22.38 15.28
N MET A 75 2.26 23.46 14.65
CA MET A 75 2.88 24.57 15.38
C MET A 75 1.91 25.25 16.35
N SER A 76 0.62 25.30 15.99
CA SER A 76 -0.42 25.83 16.89
C SER A 76 -0.66 24.96 18.11
N SER A 77 -0.29 23.67 18.05
CA SER A 77 -0.44 22.67 19.13
C SER A 77 0.88 22.32 19.82
N TRP A 78 1.91 23.16 19.70
CA TRP A 78 3.26 22.88 20.19
C TRP A 78 3.33 22.54 21.69
N GLY A 79 2.49 23.17 22.51
CA GLY A 79 2.45 22.93 23.96
C GLY A 79 2.08 21.50 24.35
N VAL A 80 1.22 20.84 23.56
CA VAL A 80 0.82 19.43 23.76
C VAL A 80 1.84 18.49 23.13
N LEU A 81 2.44 18.90 22.01
CA LEU A 81 3.38 18.07 21.24
C LEU A 81 4.74 17.92 21.93
N LYS A 82 5.24 18.98 22.58
CA LYS A 82 6.57 19.01 23.23
C LYS A 82 6.81 17.83 24.19
N PRO A 83 5.92 17.51 25.16
CA PRO A 83 6.13 16.36 26.04
C PRO A 83 5.95 15.00 25.32
N MET A 84 5.19 14.95 24.22
CA MET A 84 4.97 13.73 23.45
C MET A 84 6.08 13.40 22.45
N LEU A 85 6.99 14.35 22.17
CA LEU A 85 8.01 14.20 21.13
C LEU A 85 8.93 12.99 21.37
N VAL A 86 9.41 12.83 22.62
CA VAL A 86 10.30 11.74 23.00
C VAL A 86 9.57 10.39 22.96
N PRO A 87 8.39 10.21 23.59
CA PRO A 87 7.60 8.99 23.45
C PRO A 87 7.31 8.61 22.00
N VAL A 88 6.89 9.56 21.16
CA VAL A 88 6.55 9.31 19.75
C VAL A 88 7.78 8.87 18.96
N LEU A 89 8.93 9.51 19.16
CA LEU A 89 10.18 9.11 18.49
C LEU A 89 10.58 7.68 18.86
N VAL A 90 10.55 7.34 20.16
CA VAL A 90 10.91 5.99 20.64
C VAL A 90 9.96 4.95 20.06
N VAL A 91 8.64 5.18 20.16
CA VAL A 91 7.63 4.25 19.61
C VAL A 91 7.78 4.09 18.10
N THR A 92 8.06 5.18 17.38
CA THR A 92 8.24 5.15 15.92
C THR A 92 9.44 4.28 15.54
N VAL A 93 10.60 4.49 16.17
CA VAL A 93 11.80 3.70 15.88
C VAL A 93 11.60 2.23 16.22
N VAL A 94 11.04 1.94 17.40
CA VAL A 94 10.75 0.55 17.81
C VAL A 94 9.76 -0.10 16.84
N ALA A 95 8.65 0.56 16.50
CA ALA A 95 7.66 0.03 15.58
C ALA A 95 8.25 -0.24 14.19
N ILE A 96 9.09 0.65 13.66
CA ILE A 96 9.77 0.44 12.36
C ILE A 96 10.63 -0.82 12.41
N ILE A 97 11.48 -0.97 13.44
CA ILE A 97 12.36 -2.14 13.58
C ILE A 97 11.53 -3.42 13.73
N THR A 98 10.49 -3.41 14.58
CA THR A 98 9.63 -4.56 14.80
C THR A 98 8.88 -4.97 13.54
N VAL A 99 8.25 -4.03 12.83
CA VAL A 99 7.52 -4.31 11.58
C VAL A 99 8.47 -4.86 10.52
N MET A 100 9.67 -4.28 10.39
CA MET A 100 10.68 -4.75 9.44
C MET A 100 11.17 -6.16 9.78
N ALA A 101 11.42 -6.45 11.07
CA ALA A 101 11.86 -7.76 11.52
C ALA A 101 10.79 -8.84 11.30
N VAL A 102 9.55 -8.58 11.71
CA VAL A 102 8.44 -9.54 11.58
C VAL A 102 8.11 -9.79 10.11
N THR A 103 8.01 -8.75 9.29
CA THR A 103 7.73 -8.87 7.85
C THR A 103 8.88 -9.58 7.14
N GLY A 104 10.13 -9.26 7.50
CA GLY A 104 11.32 -9.92 6.98
C GLY A 104 11.37 -11.40 7.32
N GLN A 105 11.12 -11.77 8.58
CA GLN A 105 11.07 -13.17 9.00
C GLN A 105 9.95 -13.94 8.31
N ALA A 106 8.74 -13.38 8.24
CA ALA A 106 7.61 -13.99 7.55
C ALA A 106 7.93 -14.28 6.07
N SER A 107 8.51 -13.29 5.36
CA SER A 107 8.94 -13.46 3.97
C SER A 107 10.02 -14.53 3.83
N GLN A 108 11.04 -14.53 4.70
CA GLN A 108 12.11 -15.51 4.68
C GLN A 108 11.61 -16.94 4.95
N ILE A 109 10.63 -17.12 5.84
CA ILE A 109 10.00 -18.43 6.11
C ILE A 109 9.33 -18.95 4.85
N ILE A 110 8.53 -18.11 4.18
CA ILE A 110 7.82 -18.47 2.94
C ILE A 110 8.82 -18.87 1.85
N ILE A 111 9.87 -18.07 1.63
CA ILE A 111 10.90 -18.33 0.61
C ILE A 111 11.66 -19.64 0.90
N ARG A 112 12.03 -19.89 2.17
CA ARG A 112 12.72 -21.13 2.56
C ARG A 112 11.82 -22.35 2.41
N ALA A 113 10.54 -22.23 2.75
CA ALA A 113 9.57 -23.30 2.59
C ALA A 113 9.38 -23.67 1.11
N ASP A 114 9.33 -22.68 0.23
CA ASP A 114 9.18 -22.89 -1.21
C ASP A 114 10.42 -23.56 -1.83
N ARG A 115 11.61 -23.05 -1.52
CA ARG A 115 12.89 -23.65 -1.96
C ARG A 115 13.03 -25.11 -1.49
N LYS A 116 12.62 -25.42 -0.25
CA LYS A 116 12.66 -26.81 0.28
C LYS A 116 11.68 -27.73 -0.45
N ARG A 117 10.53 -27.22 -0.92
CA ARG A 117 9.60 -27.99 -1.75
C ARG A 117 10.16 -28.26 -3.14
N GLU A 118 10.83 -27.29 -3.75
CA GLU A 118 11.47 -27.47 -5.06
C GLU A 118 12.60 -28.51 -5.01
N LEU A 119 13.49 -28.42 -4.01
CA LEU A 119 14.58 -29.40 -3.84
C LEU A 119 14.07 -30.83 -3.62
N ARG A 120 12.98 -31.00 -2.86
CA ARG A 120 12.33 -32.31 -2.68
C ARG A 120 11.70 -32.84 -3.97
N LYS A 121 11.13 -31.97 -4.81
CA LYS A 121 10.60 -32.38 -6.13
C LYS A 121 11.73 -32.81 -7.07
N ALA A 122 12.85 -32.09 -7.07
CA ALA A 122 14.03 -32.43 -7.88
C ALA A 122 14.60 -33.81 -7.49
N GLN A 123 14.83 -34.07 -6.20
CA GLN A 123 15.29 -35.38 -5.71
C GLN A 123 14.32 -36.52 -6.05
N ARG A 124 13.01 -36.28 -5.94
CA ARG A 124 12.01 -37.31 -6.29
C ARG A 124 12.01 -37.63 -7.80
N ASN A 125 12.23 -36.64 -8.64
CA ASN A 125 12.32 -36.85 -10.09
C ASN A 125 13.60 -37.57 -10.50
N GLU A 126 14.73 -37.28 -9.83
CA GLU A 126 15.99 -38.01 -10.06
C GLU A 126 15.87 -39.49 -9.67
N VAL A 127 15.22 -39.81 -8.54
CA VAL A 127 15.00 -41.21 -8.12
C VAL A 127 14.11 -41.96 -9.12
N ASN A 128 13.04 -41.34 -9.61
CA ASN A 128 12.12 -41.97 -10.57
C ASN A 128 12.68 -42.10 -12.01
N THR A 129 13.76 -41.41 -12.36
CA THR A 129 14.38 -41.50 -13.70
C THR A 129 15.47 -42.58 -13.76
N ASN A 130 15.93 -43.03 -12.59
CA ASN A 130 17.00 -44.01 -12.44
C ASN A 130 16.50 -45.43 -12.10
N GLU A 131 15.18 -45.64 -12.06
CA GLU A 131 14.50 -46.96 -12.14
C GLU A 131 14.04 -47.22 -13.58
#